data_AF-Q4BWY5-F1
#
_entry.id   AF-Q4BWY5-F1
#
_cell.length_a   1.000
_cell.length_b   1.000
_cell.length_c   1.000
_cell.angle_alpha   90.00
_cell.angle_beta   90.00
_cell.angle_gamma   90.00
#
_symmetry.space_group_name_H-M   'P 1'
#
loop_
_entity.id
_entity.type
_entity.pdbx_description
1 polymer ?
#
loop_
_entity_poly.entity_id
_entity_poly.type
_entity_poly.pdbx_seq_one_letter_code
_entity_poly.pdbx_strand_id
1 'polypeptide(L)'
;MIISGFSNFKIWGKDKNVVNNKTEYFPVTYGEPQQLYRSVVGLELSSSKVLNSPLEKSRDTGEMTTSQPFTLITGGHGFMLYYPVYERESNPQTIQERRQKFKGVVYTVYRIEDLITRIVNHTSVSDYSFFISDTDTISDNSLIFALDAETKKVNISTTIPFSIPLSCETLLPCQRKLMIADDSWFLTIIPEDNQYIIVIESMLLLLLGLGITTLITNYLWKTLSEKKSY
;
A
#
# COMPACT_ATOMS: atom_id res chain seq x y z
N MET A 1 27.43 22.60 12.12
CA MET A 1 28.49 21.95 11.32
C MET A 1 28.27 22.43 9.88
N ILE A 2 29.13 23.34 9.41
CA ILE A 2 29.00 24.00 8.10
C ILE A 2 29.45 23.01 7.02
N ILE A 3 28.63 22.92 5.97
CA ILE A 3 28.65 21.96 4.87
C ILE A 3 29.94 22.13 4.04
N SER A 4 30.93 21.26 4.22
CA SER A 4 32.04 21.12 3.27
C SER A 4 31.55 20.30 2.06
N GLY A 5 30.88 20.93 1.10
CA GLY A 5 30.45 20.25 -0.13
C GLY A 5 29.62 21.05 -1.13
N PHE A 6 28.84 22.05 -0.68
CA PHE A 6 28.04 22.91 -1.57
C PHE A 6 28.34 24.38 -1.27
N SER A 7 29.07 25.04 -2.17
CA SER A 7 29.46 26.46 -2.04
C SER A 7 28.27 27.44 -2.10
N ASN A 8 27.11 26.99 -2.59
CA ASN A 8 25.90 27.80 -2.79
C ASN A 8 24.65 27.19 -2.12
N PHE A 9 24.79 26.58 -0.95
CA PHE A 9 23.66 25.99 -0.23
C PHE A 9 22.59 27.04 0.09
N LYS A 10 21.34 26.78 -0.34
CA LYS A 10 20.17 27.61 -0.05
C LYS A 10 19.05 26.70 0.42
N ILE A 11 18.24 27.17 1.36
CA ILE A 11 17.03 26.48 1.79
C ILE A 11 15.87 26.96 0.92
N TRP A 12 15.16 26.03 0.27
CA TRP A 12 14.09 26.36 -0.68
C TRP A 12 12.85 25.50 -0.46
N GLY A 13 11.67 26.07 -0.68
CA GLY A 13 10.39 25.43 -0.49
C GLY A 13 9.94 24.66 -1.73
N LYS A 14 8.80 23.96 -1.66
CA LYS A 14 8.23 23.24 -2.81
C LYS A 14 8.04 24.12 -4.05
N ASP A 15 7.79 25.41 -3.86
CA ASP A 15 7.64 26.44 -4.90
C ASP A 15 8.98 26.95 -5.48
N LYS A 16 10.11 26.37 -5.05
CA LYS A 16 11.49 26.75 -5.40
C LYS A 16 11.90 28.15 -4.91
N ASN A 17 11.08 28.79 -4.08
CA ASN A 17 11.44 30.05 -3.46
C ASN A 17 12.30 29.80 -2.22
N VAL A 18 13.17 30.76 -1.90
CA VAL A 18 13.98 30.71 -0.69
C VAL A 18 13.06 30.84 0.53
N VAL A 19 13.16 29.91 1.46
CA VAL A 19 12.35 29.93 2.68
C VAL A 19 13.12 30.68 3.75
N ASN A 20 12.63 31.85 4.10
CA ASN A 20 13.15 32.67 5.20
C ASN A 20 12.07 32.81 6.28
N ASN A 21 12.48 33.05 7.53
CA ASN A 21 11.59 33.33 8.66
C ASN A 21 10.78 32.13 9.21
N LYS A 22 11.44 30.98 9.44
CA LYS A 22 10.90 29.89 10.26
C LYS A 22 11.69 29.73 11.56
N THR A 23 11.02 29.26 12.61
CA THR A 23 11.65 28.90 13.89
C THR A 23 12.47 27.62 13.80
N GLU A 24 12.09 26.70 12.91
CA GLU A 24 12.76 25.42 12.69
C GLU A 24 12.76 25.09 11.19
N TYR A 25 13.86 24.47 10.74
CA TYR A 25 14.10 24.15 9.34
C TYR A 25 14.51 22.67 9.23
N PHE A 26 14.00 22.01 8.20
CA PHE A 26 14.34 20.63 7.84
C PHE A 26 14.78 20.55 6.39
N PRO A 27 15.92 21.18 6.04
CA PRO A 27 16.44 21.10 4.70
C PRO A 27 17.05 19.72 4.46
N VAL A 28 16.92 19.21 3.24
CA VAL A 28 17.67 18.02 2.81
C VAL A 28 19.16 18.36 2.77
N THR A 29 19.94 17.78 3.68
CA THR A 29 21.37 18.09 3.84
C THR A 29 22.28 17.06 3.20
N TYR A 30 21.91 15.77 3.18
CA TYR A 30 22.68 14.67 2.61
C TYR A 30 21.74 13.65 1.97
N GLY A 31 22.22 12.88 1.00
CA GLY A 31 21.45 11.83 0.37
C GLY A 31 22.21 11.09 -0.71
N GLU A 32 21.76 9.87 -0.98
CA GLU A 32 22.24 9.01 -2.06
C GLU A 32 21.04 8.45 -2.85
N PRO A 33 21.21 8.10 -4.14
CA PRO A 33 22.41 8.31 -4.95
C PRO A 33 22.63 9.79 -5.29
N GLN A 34 23.89 10.21 -5.43
CA GLN A 34 24.28 11.61 -5.67
C GLN A 34 23.48 12.31 -6.79
N GLN A 35 23.16 11.62 -7.88
CA GLN A 35 22.42 12.19 -9.01
C GLN A 35 21.00 12.64 -8.61
N LEU A 36 20.29 11.84 -7.82
CA LEU A 36 18.95 12.19 -7.32
C LEU A 36 19.05 13.25 -6.22
N TYR A 37 19.98 13.07 -5.29
CA TYR A 37 20.19 14.00 -4.17
C TYR A 37 20.49 15.43 -4.62
N ARG A 38 21.26 15.64 -5.71
CA ARG A 38 21.53 16.98 -6.25
C ARG A 38 20.27 17.77 -6.63
N SER A 39 19.17 17.09 -6.95
CA SER A 39 17.90 17.75 -7.32
C SER A 39 17.09 18.23 -6.11
N VAL A 40 17.38 17.72 -4.91
CA VAL A 40 16.61 17.96 -3.68
C VAL A 40 17.42 18.58 -2.55
N VAL A 41 18.76 18.70 -2.67
CA VAL A 41 19.59 19.35 -1.65
C VAL A 41 19.09 20.76 -1.34
N GLY A 42 18.90 21.05 -0.05
CA GLY A 42 18.33 22.31 0.43
C GLY A 42 16.79 22.39 0.43
N LEU A 43 16.08 21.39 -0.09
CA LEU A 43 14.62 21.35 -0.04
C LEU A 43 14.14 21.32 1.40
N GLU A 44 13.27 22.26 1.75
CA GLU A 44 12.64 22.36 3.07
C GLU A 44 11.42 21.42 3.17
N LEU A 45 11.60 20.30 3.87
CA LEU A 45 10.55 19.28 4.00
C LEU A 45 9.31 19.81 4.76
N SER A 46 9.50 20.72 5.73
CA SER A 46 8.37 21.30 6.48
C SER A 46 7.50 22.27 5.69
N SER A 47 7.87 22.59 4.44
CA SER A 47 6.99 23.35 3.54
C SER A 47 5.79 22.53 3.06
N SER A 48 5.85 21.20 3.18
CA SER A 48 4.81 20.27 2.74
C SER A 48 4.16 19.60 3.94
N LYS A 49 2.85 19.79 4.15
CA LYS A 49 2.14 19.19 5.29
C LYS A 49 2.24 17.66 5.31
N VAL A 50 2.18 17.01 4.14
CA VAL A 50 2.30 15.55 4.00
C VAL A 50 3.69 15.02 4.40
N LEU A 51 4.73 15.86 4.34
CA LEU A 51 6.09 15.51 4.74
C LEU A 51 6.42 15.97 6.17
N ASN A 52 5.86 17.12 6.60
CA ASN A 52 6.12 17.67 7.93
C ASN A 52 5.47 16.85 9.05
N SER A 53 4.20 16.46 8.86
CA SER A 53 3.45 15.74 9.89
C SER A 53 4.12 14.43 10.32
N PRO A 54 4.55 13.53 9.40
CA PRO A 54 5.24 12.31 9.80
C PRO A 54 6.63 12.58 10.39
N LEU A 55 7.34 13.61 9.93
CA LEU A 55 8.63 14.03 10.48
C LEU A 55 8.49 14.47 11.95
N GLU A 56 7.55 15.36 12.25
CA GLU A 56 7.28 15.82 13.62
C GLU A 56 6.81 14.68 14.51
N LYS A 57 5.96 13.79 14.00
CA LYS A 57 5.53 12.60 14.71
C LYS A 57 6.71 11.67 15.01
N SER A 58 7.60 11.45 14.06
CA SER A 58 8.82 10.65 14.27
C SER A 58 9.70 11.27 15.35
N ARG A 59 9.94 12.58 15.29
CA ARG A 59 10.67 13.32 16.33
C ARG A 59 10.05 13.15 17.71
N ASP A 60 8.74 13.31 17.83
CA ASP A 60 8.08 13.37 19.14
C ASP A 60 7.86 11.97 19.74
N THR A 61 7.68 10.94 18.89
CA THR A 61 7.46 9.55 19.32
C THR A 61 8.75 8.76 19.51
N GLY A 62 9.84 9.11 18.83
CA GLY A 62 11.05 8.29 18.77
C GLY A 62 10.92 7.08 17.85
N GLU A 63 9.79 6.91 17.19
CA GLU A 63 9.48 5.76 16.35
C GLU A 63 9.66 6.07 14.86
N MET A 64 9.73 5.00 14.06
CA MET A 64 9.66 5.12 12.62
C MET A 64 8.26 5.56 12.20
N THR A 65 8.16 6.48 11.25
CA THR A 65 6.88 6.92 10.68
C THR A 65 6.90 6.89 9.15
N THR A 66 5.73 6.89 8.53
CA THR A 66 5.59 7.00 7.07
C THR A 66 4.75 8.21 6.66
N SER A 67 5.06 8.77 5.49
CA SER A 67 4.18 9.73 4.84
C SER A 67 3.03 9.03 4.12
N GLN A 68 1.95 9.77 3.88
CA GLN A 68 1.01 9.41 2.82
C GLN A 68 1.69 9.49 1.45
N PRO A 69 1.19 8.76 0.44
CA PRO A 69 1.67 8.89 -0.93
C PRO A 69 1.58 10.33 -1.45
N PHE A 70 2.59 10.76 -2.19
CA PHE A 70 2.65 12.10 -2.78
C PHE A 70 3.45 12.10 -4.09
N THR A 71 3.26 13.14 -4.90
CA THR A 71 4.03 13.33 -6.14
C THR A 71 5.47 13.73 -5.84
N LEU A 72 6.42 12.96 -6.35
CA LEU A 72 7.85 13.22 -6.18
C LEU A 72 8.31 14.37 -7.08
N ILE A 73 9.29 15.15 -6.60
CA ILE A 73 9.93 16.21 -7.41
C ILE A 73 10.63 15.62 -8.65
N THR A 74 11.13 14.39 -8.53
CA THR A 74 11.76 13.64 -9.62
C THR A 74 10.75 13.01 -10.58
N GLY A 75 9.44 13.18 -10.34
CA GLY A 75 8.36 12.56 -11.09
C GLY A 75 7.91 11.21 -10.52
N GLY A 76 6.65 10.87 -10.79
CA GLY A 76 5.96 9.71 -10.24
C GLY A 76 5.45 9.92 -8.81
N HIS A 77 5.01 8.85 -8.19
CA HIS A 77 4.43 8.83 -6.85
C HIS A 77 5.31 8.04 -5.90
N GLY A 78 5.37 8.50 -4.67
CA GLY A 78 6.14 7.81 -3.64
C GLY A 78 5.69 8.17 -2.26
N PHE A 79 6.32 7.50 -1.30
CA PHE A 79 6.15 7.76 0.11
C PHE A 79 7.53 7.76 0.78
N MET A 80 7.61 8.36 1.96
CA MET A 80 8.83 8.43 2.74
C MET A 80 8.68 7.69 4.06
N LEU A 81 9.73 6.96 4.46
CA LEU A 81 9.88 6.50 5.84
C LEU A 81 10.86 7.42 6.57
N TYR A 82 10.53 7.79 7.79
CA TYR A 82 11.35 8.65 8.65
C TYR A 82 11.81 7.90 9.88
N TYR A 83 13.07 8.11 10.25
CA TYR A 83 13.62 7.65 11.52
C TYR A 83 14.30 8.83 12.23
N PRO A 84 14.00 9.10 13.51
CA PRO A 84 14.49 10.27 14.19
C PRO A 84 15.92 10.05 14.68
N VAL A 85 16.75 11.09 14.59
CA VAL A 85 18.12 11.08 15.11
C VAL A 85 18.24 12.09 16.24
N TYR A 86 18.66 11.61 17.39
CA TYR A 86 18.93 12.43 18.58
C TYR A 86 20.44 12.58 18.82
N GLU A 87 20.83 13.38 19.83
CA GLU A 87 22.23 13.50 20.23
C GLU A 87 22.83 12.12 20.58
N ARG A 88 24.11 11.93 20.26
CA ARG A 88 24.82 10.69 20.57
C ARG A 88 24.77 10.42 22.08
N GLU A 89 24.61 9.15 22.45
CA GLU A 89 24.53 8.70 23.85
C GLU A 89 23.34 9.30 24.65
N SER A 90 22.36 9.91 23.97
CA SER A 90 21.09 10.30 24.58
C SER A 90 20.03 9.21 24.41
N ASN A 91 19.20 9.01 25.45
CA ASN A 91 18.03 8.14 25.40
C ASN A 91 16.79 8.89 25.91
N PRO A 92 16.28 9.87 25.13
CA PRO A 92 15.21 10.76 25.58
C PRO A 92 13.89 9.99 25.76
N GLN A 93 13.30 10.09 26.95
CA GLN A 93 12.10 9.34 27.34
C GLN A 93 10.82 10.16 27.20
N THR A 94 10.93 11.49 27.19
CA THR A 94 9.79 12.40 27.07
C THR A 94 9.78 13.13 25.73
N ILE A 95 8.61 13.62 25.31
CA ILE A 95 8.48 14.44 24.09
C ILE A 95 9.37 15.69 24.19
N GLN A 96 9.43 16.32 25.37
CA GLN A 96 10.24 17.51 25.61
C GLN A 96 11.73 17.20 25.45
N GLU A 97 12.23 16.11 26.04
CA GLU A 97 13.62 15.67 25.87
C GLU A 97 13.92 15.34 24.41
N ARG A 98 13.02 14.64 23.72
CA ARG A 98 13.19 14.29 22.29
C ARG A 98 13.35 15.54 21.43
N ARG A 99 12.49 16.54 21.63
CA ARG A 99 12.59 17.82 20.92
C ARG A 99 13.88 18.57 21.23
N GLN A 100 14.31 18.60 22.49
CA GLN A 100 15.57 19.25 22.90
C GLN A 100 16.82 18.55 22.35
N LYS A 101 16.78 17.22 22.28
CA LYS A 101 17.89 16.38 21.85
C LYS A 101 17.85 16.06 20.36
N PHE A 102 16.88 16.56 19.61
CA PHE A 102 16.72 16.26 18.20
C PHE A 102 17.86 16.85 17.36
N LYS A 103 18.38 16.04 16.44
CA LYS A 103 19.39 16.45 15.45
C LYS A 103 18.87 16.44 14.03
N GLY A 104 17.79 15.72 13.75
CA GLY A 104 17.16 15.64 12.44
C GLY A 104 16.57 14.26 12.20
N VAL A 105 16.24 13.95 10.94
CA VAL A 105 15.74 12.65 10.52
C VAL A 105 16.64 12.03 9.47
N VAL A 106 16.76 10.70 9.50
CA VAL A 106 17.13 9.92 8.33
C VAL A 106 15.82 9.51 7.66
N TYR A 107 15.75 9.63 6.33
CA TYR A 107 14.58 9.20 5.60
C TYR A 107 14.96 8.48 4.31
N THR A 108 14.04 7.63 3.85
CA THR A 108 14.14 6.92 2.57
C THR A 108 12.93 7.25 1.72
N VAL A 109 13.13 7.42 0.41
CA VAL A 109 12.04 7.67 -0.55
C VAL A 109 11.78 6.39 -1.34
N TYR A 110 10.56 5.89 -1.31
CA TYR A 110 10.12 4.74 -2.08
C TYR A 110 9.26 5.20 -3.26
N ARG A 111 9.70 4.86 -4.47
CA ARG A 111 8.92 5.07 -5.69
C ARG A 111 7.94 3.91 -5.85
N ILE A 112 6.65 4.21 -5.85
CA ILE A 112 5.61 3.17 -5.89
C ILE A 112 5.71 2.41 -7.21
N GLU A 113 5.89 3.12 -8.33
CA GLU A 113 6.00 2.51 -9.67
C GLU A 113 7.14 1.48 -9.74
N ASP A 114 8.29 1.79 -9.13
CA ASP A 114 9.46 0.89 -9.12
C ASP A 114 9.21 -0.34 -8.23
N LEU A 115 8.55 -0.16 -7.08
CA LEU A 115 8.17 -1.27 -6.20
C LEU A 115 7.22 -2.23 -6.92
N ILE A 116 6.18 -1.72 -7.58
CA ILE A 116 5.21 -2.56 -8.28
C ILE A 116 5.84 -3.26 -9.48
N THR A 117 6.62 -2.53 -10.28
CA THR A 117 7.34 -3.12 -11.41
C THR A 117 8.23 -4.28 -10.95
N ARG A 118 8.92 -4.14 -9.81
CA ARG A 118 9.71 -5.23 -9.24
C ARG A 118 8.86 -6.40 -8.78
N ILE A 119 7.75 -6.15 -8.09
CA ILE A 119 6.84 -7.23 -7.64
C ILE A 119 6.31 -8.01 -8.84
N VAL A 120 5.77 -7.31 -9.84
CA VAL A 120 5.20 -7.91 -11.07
C VAL A 120 6.24 -8.70 -11.85
N ASN A 121 7.48 -8.22 -11.96
CA ASN A 121 8.52 -8.92 -12.71
C ASN A 121 9.13 -10.13 -11.98
N HIS A 122 9.00 -10.20 -10.66
CA HIS A 122 9.64 -11.24 -9.84
C HIS A 122 8.66 -12.24 -9.22
N THR A 123 7.36 -12.11 -9.50
CA THR A 123 6.32 -12.99 -8.95
C THR A 123 5.24 -13.27 -9.99
N SER A 124 4.50 -14.37 -9.81
CA SER A 124 3.29 -14.66 -10.60
C SER A 124 2.09 -13.77 -10.23
N VAL A 125 2.31 -12.68 -9.47
CA VAL A 125 1.25 -11.75 -9.07
C VAL A 125 0.69 -10.99 -10.29
N SER A 126 1.42 -10.96 -11.43
CA SER A 126 0.91 -10.42 -12.69
C SER A 126 -0.37 -11.07 -13.20
N ASP A 127 -0.70 -12.25 -12.68
CA ASP A 127 -1.88 -13.02 -13.07
C ASP A 127 -3.12 -12.63 -12.22
N TYR A 128 -2.98 -11.67 -11.31
CA TYR A 128 -4.06 -11.20 -10.44
C TYR A 128 -4.20 -9.69 -10.49
N SER A 129 -5.45 -9.22 -10.61
CA SER A 129 -5.77 -7.81 -10.45
C SER A 129 -5.73 -7.48 -8.96
N PHE A 130 -5.03 -6.42 -8.58
CA PHE A 130 -4.95 -6.00 -7.18
C PHE A 130 -4.82 -4.49 -7.03
N PHE A 131 -5.20 -3.97 -5.88
CA PHE A 131 -5.01 -2.57 -5.55
C PHE A 131 -4.64 -2.40 -4.08
N ILE A 132 -4.01 -1.28 -3.76
CA ILE A 132 -3.75 -0.86 -2.38
C ILE A 132 -4.54 0.41 -2.09
N SER A 133 -5.22 0.43 -0.93
CA SER A 133 -5.91 1.60 -0.41
C SER A 133 -5.37 2.07 0.95
N ASP A 134 -5.57 3.34 1.26
CA ASP A 134 -5.27 3.93 2.58
C ASP A 134 -6.41 3.69 3.61
N THR A 135 -7.61 3.33 3.13
CA THR A 135 -8.76 2.96 3.96
C THR A 135 -9.07 1.47 3.91
N ASP A 136 -9.68 0.97 4.99
CA ASP A 136 -10.28 -0.38 5.04
C ASP A 136 -11.49 -0.50 4.12
N THR A 137 -12.22 0.60 3.92
CA THR A 137 -13.35 0.65 3.01
C THR A 137 -12.87 0.77 1.58
N ILE A 138 -13.33 -0.13 0.72
CA ILE A 138 -13.05 -0.10 -0.71
C ILE A 138 -13.83 1.06 -1.32
N SER A 139 -13.13 2.06 -1.87
CA SER A 139 -13.74 3.19 -2.57
C SER A 139 -12.79 3.74 -3.63
N ASP A 140 -13.34 4.34 -4.69
CA ASP A 140 -12.53 4.87 -5.80
C ASP A 140 -11.50 5.92 -5.34
N ASN A 141 -11.82 6.74 -4.33
CA ASN A 141 -10.93 7.82 -3.87
C ASN A 141 -9.87 7.42 -2.83
N SER A 142 -9.86 6.18 -2.35
CA SER A 142 -8.89 5.71 -1.35
C SER A 142 -7.72 4.94 -1.95
N LEU A 143 -7.64 4.86 -3.28
CA LEU A 143 -6.60 4.10 -3.96
C LEU A 143 -5.24 4.80 -3.91
N ILE A 144 -4.25 4.06 -3.44
CA ILE A 144 -2.83 4.40 -3.55
C ILE A 144 -2.32 4.00 -4.94
N PHE A 145 -2.69 2.80 -5.42
CA PHE A 145 -2.48 2.36 -6.80
C PHE A 145 -3.31 1.09 -7.11
N ALA A 146 -3.46 0.76 -8.39
CA ALA A 146 -4.02 -0.49 -8.88
C ALA A 146 -3.14 -1.12 -9.97
N LEU A 147 -3.09 -2.45 -10.00
CA LEU A 147 -2.59 -3.26 -11.10
C LEU A 147 -3.75 -4.06 -11.68
N ASP A 148 -3.93 -3.96 -12.98
CA ASP A 148 -4.86 -4.80 -13.74
C ASP A 148 -4.08 -5.94 -14.41
N ALA A 149 -4.49 -7.18 -14.14
CA ALA A 149 -3.87 -8.39 -14.70
C ALA A 149 -4.00 -8.46 -16.22
N GLU A 150 -5.11 -7.99 -16.79
CA GLU A 150 -5.38 -8.08 -18.22
C GLU A 150 -4.42 -7.18 -19.00
N THR A 151 -4.31 -5.93 -18.57
CA THR A 151 -3.43 -4.95 -19.23
C THR A 151 -1.98 -5.04 -18.75
N LYS A 152 -1.72 -5.69 -17.61
CA LYS A 152 -0.45 -5.67 -16.87
C LYS A 152 0.08 -4.25 -16.62
N LYS A 153 -0.82 -3.27 -16.60
CA LYS A 153 -0.49 -1.86 -16.41
C LYS A 153 -0.75 -1.44 -14.97
N VAL A 154 0.21 -0.71 -14.43
CA VAL A 154 0.06 -0.02 -13.14
C VAL A 154 -0.67 1.29 -13.41
N ASN A 155 -1.85 1.43 -12.83
CA ASN A 155 -2.62 2.65 -12.86
C ASN A 155 -2.60 3.28 -11.48
N ILE A 156 -2.05 4.49 -11.40
CA ILE A 156 -2.20 5.37 -10.25
C ILE A 156 -3.42 6.25 -10.52
N SER A 157 -4.58 5.59 -10.63
CA SER A 157 -5.87 6.25 -10.78
C SER A 157 -6.62 6.19 -9.46
N THR A 158 -7.41 7.21 -9.18
CA THR A 158 -8.38 7.24 -8.07
C THR A 158 -9.68 6.56 -8.49
N THR A 159 -9.60 5.50 -9.29
CA THR A 159 -10.77 4.74 -9.75
C THR A 159 -10.35 3.30 -9.89
N ILE A 160 -11.14 2.40 -9.33
CA ILE A 160 -10.91 0.96 -9.42
C ILE A 160 -11.16 0.57 -10.88
N PRO A 161 -10.14 0.05 -11.61
CA PRO A 161 -10.27 -0.19 -13.05
C PRO A 161 -11.07 -1.46 -13.39
N PHE A 162 -11.55 -2.20 -12.39
CA PHE A 162 -12.19 -3.51 -12.53
C PHE A 162 -13.36 -3.68 -11.55
N SER A 163 -14.28 -4.60 -11.84
CA SER A 163 -15.38 -4.95 -10.95
C SER A 163 -14.90 -5.82 -9.78
N ILE A 164 -15.33 -5.48 -8.57
CA ILE A 164 -15.02 -6.28 -7.37
C ILE A 164 -16.07 -7.39 -7.22
N PRO A 165 -15.67 -8.67 -7.12
CA PRO A 165 -16.61 -9.76 -6.90
C PRO A 165 -17.34 -9.60 -5.56
N LEU A 166 -18.65 -9.88 -5.54
CA LEU A 166 -19.46 -9.85 -4.31
C LEU A 166 -18.91 -10.78 -3.22
N SER A 167 -18.21 -11.85 -3.60
CA SER A 167 -17.53 -12.75 -2.65
C SER A 167 -16.40 -12.06 -1.89
N CYS A 168 -15.71 -11.09 -2.49
CA CYS A 168 -14.71 -10.26 -1.80
C CYS A 168 -15.33 -9.30 -0.79
N GLU A 169 -16.61 -8.93 -0.98
CA GLU A 169 -17.35 -8.07 -0.06
C GLU A 169 -18.02 -8.87 1.07
N THR A 170 -18.41 -10.13 0.83
CA THR A 170 -19.34 -10.86 1.73
C THR A 170 -18.81 -12.17 2.31
N LEU A 171 -17.94 -12.90 1.61
CA LEU A 171 -17.63 -14.31 1.91
C LEU A 171 -16.15 -14.55 2.25
N LEU A 172 -15.25 -13.90 1.53
CA LEU A 172 -13.80 -14.07 1.66
C LEU A 172 -13.17 -12.68 1.71
N PRO A 173 -12.47 -12.30 2.80
CA PRO A 173 -11.76 -11.03 2.83
C PRO A 173 -10.57 -11.13 1.86
N CYS A 174 -10.79 -10.63 0.64
CA CYS A 174 -9.78 -10.42 -0.40
C CYS A 174 -8.79 -9.32 -0.01
N GLN A 175 -9.11 -8.58 1.07
CA GLN A 175 -8.30 -7.53 1.64
C GLN A 175 -7.39 -8.05 2.75
N ARG A 176 -6.16 -7.53 2.78
CA ARG A 176 -5.14 -7.78 3.80
C ARG A 176 -4.58 -6.45 4.27
N LYS A 177 -4.52 -6.29 5.59
CA LYS A 177 -3.88 -5.13 6.20
C LYS A 177 -2.36 -5.28 6.12
N LEU A 178 -1.70 -4.26 5.59
CA LEU A 178 -0.25 -4.10 5.53
C LEU A 178 0.15 -2.98 6.49
N MET A 179 1.05 -3.28 7.41
CA MET A 179 1.61 -2.25 8.28
C MET A 179 2.88 -1.68 7.67
N ILE A 180 2.91 -0.36 7.49
CA ILE A 180 4.09 0.38 7.02
C ILE A 180 4.43 1.40 8.08
N ALA A 181 5.45 1.11 8.88
CA ALA A 181 5.81 1.88 10.06
C ALA A 181 4.59 2.11 10.98
N ASP A 182 4.12 3.35 11.09
CA ASP A 182 3.01 3.77 11.93
C ASP A 182 1.67 3.91 11.17
N ASP A 183 1.63 3.51 9.90
CA ASP A 183 0.45 3.58 9.04
C ASP A 183 -0.05 2.21 8.59
N SER A 184 -1.30 2.17 8.16
CA SER A 184 -2.04 0.95 7.81
C SER A 184 -2.57 1.07 6.39
N TRP A 185 -2.00 0.29 5.48
CA TRP A 185 -2.49 0.18 4.11
C TRP A 185 -3.25 -1.12 3.93
N PHE A 186 -4.08 -1.20 2.89
CA PHE A 186 -4.93 -2.35 2.65
C PHE A 186 -4.73 -2.87 1.23
N LEU A 187 -4.16 -4.06 1.11
CA LEU A 187 -3.97 -4.77 -0.14
C LEU A 187 -5.20 -5.62 -0.44
N THR A 188 -5.88 -5.34 -1.55
CA THR A 188 -6.99 -6.15 -2.05
C THR A 188 -6.56 -6.88 -3.30
N ILE A 189 -6.59 -8.21 -3.27
CA ILE A 189 -6.29 -9.07 -4.43
C ILE A 189 -7.59 -9.68 -4.94
N ILE A 190 -7.88 -9.46 -6.21
CA ILE A 190 -9.09 -9.97 -6.85
C ILE A 190 -8.78 -11.31 -7.53
N PRO A 191 -9.52 -12.38 -7.19
CA PRO A 191 -9.41 -13.62 -7.92
C PRO A 191 -9.94 -13.42 -9.35
N GLU A 192 -9.16 -13.82 -10.35
CA GLU A 192 -9.56 -13.80 -11.76
C GLU A 192 -10.67 -14.82 -12.07
N ASP A 193 -10.83 -15.82 -11.20
CA ASP A 193 -11.67 -16.97 -11.46
C ASP A 193 -13.16 -16.61 -11.55
N ASN A 194 -13.81 -17.09 -12.61
CA ASN A 194 -15.23 -16.91 -12.85
C ASN A 194 -15.99 -17.85 -11.91
N GLN A 195 -16.16 -17.42 -10.65
CA GLN A 195 -16.81 -18.20 -9.58
C GLN A 195 -18.19 -18.75 -9.99
N TYR A 196 -18.85 -18.13 -10.97
CA TYR A 196 -20.09 -18.64 -11.56
C TYR A 196 -19.93 -20.02 -12.22
N ILE A 197 -18.82 -20.30 -12.90
CA ILE A 197 -18.57 -21.60 -13.55
C ILE A 197 -18.43 -22.70 -12.49
N ILE A 198 -17.64 -22.46 -11.45
CA ILE A 198 -17.45 -23.43 -10.36
C ILE A 198 -18.78 -23.76 -9.66
N VAL A 199 -19.60 -22.73 -9.40
CA VAL A 199 -20.91 -22.93 -8.77
C VAL A 199 -21.85 -23.71 -9.70
N ILE A 200 -21.86 -23.41 -11.01
CA ILE A 200 -22.68 -24.13 -11.99
C ILE A 200 -22.24 -25.60 -12.11
N GLU A 201 -20.94 -25.87 -12.20
CA GLU A 201 -20.40 -27.25 -12.26
C GLU A 201 -20.75 -28.03 -10.99
N SER A 202 -20.61 -27.41 -9.82
CA SER A 202 -20.98 -28.01 -8.54
C SER A 202 -22.47 -28.32 -8.45
N MET A 203 -23.32 -27.41 -8.92
CA MET A 203 -24.77 -27.60 -8.97
C MET A 203 -25.17 -28.69 -9.97
N LEU A 204 -24.51 -28.77 -11.13
CA LEU A 204 -24.71 -29.82 -12.12
C LEU A 204 -24.36 -31.20 -11.54
N LEU A 205 -23.21 -31.32 -10.86
CA LEU A 205 -22.81 -32.55 -10.19
C LEU A 205 -23.79 -32.96 -9.10
N LEU A 206 -24.27 -32.00 -8.30
CA LEU A 206 -25.27 -32.23 -7.27
C LEU A 206 -26.59 -32.74 -7.87
N LEU A 207 -27.09 -32.09 -8.93
CA LEU A 207 -28.33 -32.48 -9.61
C LEU A 207 -28.22 -33.85 -10.26
N LEU A 208 -27.08 -34.18 -10.87
CA LEU A 208 -26.79 -35.51 -11.40
C LEU A 208 -26.80 -36.56 -10.27
N GLY A 209 -26.15 -36.28 -9.15
CA GLY A 209 -26.13 -37.16 -7.98
C GLY A 209 -27.52 -37.40 -7.40
N LEU A 210 -28.33 -36.34 -7.25
CA LEU A 210 -29.73 -36.44 -6.83
C LEU A 210 -30.57 -37.23 -7.83
N GLY A 211 -30.37 -37.02 -9.14
CA GLY A 211 -31.06 -37.75 -10.20
C GLY A 211 -30.78 -39.26 -10.15
N ILE A 212 -29.51 -39.65 -10.05
CA ILE A 212 -29.10 -41.06 -9.91
C ILE A 212 -29.69 -41.67 -8.64
N THR A 213 -29.62 -40.96 -7.51
CA THR A 213 -30.17 -41.41 -6.23
C THR A 213 -31.69 -41.61 -6.32
N THR A 214 -32.38 -40.71 -7.02
CA THR A 214 -33.84 -40.81 -7.21
C THR A 214 -34.20 -42.01 -8.10
N LEU A 215 -33.42 -42.27 -9.17
CA LEU A 215 -33.63 -43.43 -10.03
C LEU A 215 -33.40 -44.74 -9.27
N ILE A 216 -32.32 -44.84 -8.49
CA ILE A 216 -31.98 -46.03 -7.70
C ILE A 216 -33.06 -46.28 -6.64
N THR A 217 -33.47 -45.24 -5.90
CA THR A 217 -34.51 -45.38 -4.87
C THR A 217 -35.85 -45.80 -5.46
N ASN A 218 -36.25 -45.24 -6.61
CA ASN A 218 -37.48 -45.62 -7.30
C ASN A 218 -37.40 -47.06 -7.85
N TYR A 219 -36.28 -47.45 -8.44
CA TYR A 219 -36.05 -48.84 -8.89
C TYR A 219 -36.15 -49.84 -7.73
N LEU A 220 -35.43 -49.58 -6.63
CA LEU A 220 -35.47 -50.44 -5.43
C LEU A 220 -36.88 -50.52 -4.83
N TRP A 221 -37.59 -49.39 -4.76
CA TRP A 221 -38.97 -49.34 -4.28
C TRP A 221 -39.88 -50.23 -5.12
N LYS A 222 -39.81 -50.10 -6.45
CA LYS A 222 -40.61 -50.91 -7.37
C LYS A 222 -40.33 -52.40 -7.20
N THR A 223 -39.07 -52.81 -7.19
CA THR A 223 -38.68 -54.22 -7.03
C THR A 223 -39.11 -54.80 -5.68
N LEU A 224 -39.04 -54.03 -4.59
CA LEU A 224 -39.51 -54.47 -3.27
C LEU A 224 -41.04 -54.54 -3.19
N SER A 225 -41.76 -53.64 -3.87
CA SER A 225 -43.22 -53.65 -3.92
C SER A 225 -43.79 -54.86 -4.68
N GLU A 226 -43.14 -55.25 -5.79
CA GLU A 226 -43.49 -56.44 -6.56
C GLU A 226 -43.25 -57.72 -5.75
N LYS A 227 -42.18 -57.77 -4.94
CA LYS A 227 -41.88 -58.91 -4.05
C LYS A 227 -42.84 -59.08 -2.87
N LYS A 228 -43.53 -58.01 -2.44
CA LYS A 228 -44.55 -58.07 -1.38
C LYS A 228 -45.93 -58.51 -1.85
N SER A 229 -46.16 -58.60 -3.17
CA SER A 229 -47.45 -59.04 -3.75
C SER A 229 -47.50 -60.55 -4.06
N TYR A 230 -46.53 -61.33 -3.58
CA TYR A 230 -46.51 -62.80 -3.63
C TYR A 230 -46.57 -63.38 -2.22
#